data_AF-A0A0G4IIV1-F1
#
_entry.id   AF-A0A0G4IIV1-F1
#
_cell.length_a   1.000
_cell.length_b   1.000
_cell.length_c   1.000
_cell.angle_alpha   90.00
_cell.angle_beta   90.00
_cell.angle_gamma   90.00
#
_symmetry.space_group_name_H-M   'P 1'
#
loop_
_entity.id
_entity.type
_entity.pdbx_description
1 polymer ?
#
loop_
_entity_poly.entity_id
_entity_poly.type
_entity_poly.pdbx_seq_one_letter_code
_entity_poly.pdbx_strand_id
1 'polypeptide(L)'
;MAGFQRDILLAQSAGIDGFALNLAVWSGSPVYRQRATLIFDAADQLNTGFQLMFSLDMSKNMPQADIVSILTTFSSRSSQAYRNGKQMLSTFVGQAIPGVGNVSNWWASAFSQASFITGKGVYFIPFFVPSGGNSTTGLPRVIDVTNIIDKYPVVDGLFSWNLLGYPNPSKGLGKLLGATIPDNEVNYRLG
;
A
#
# COMPACT_ATOMS: atom_id res chain seq x y z
N MET A 1 -5.21 -8.14 -19.49
CA MET A 1 -6.35 -8.61 -18.66
C MET A 1 -6.21 -10.09 -18.27
N ALA A 2 -6.17 -11.03 -19.23
CA ALA A 2 -6.09 -12.47 -18.95
C ALA A 2 -4.90 -12.90 -18.06
N GLY A 3 -3.75 -12.23 -18.18
CA GLY A 3 -2.59 -12.46 -17.30
C GLY A 3 -2.91 -12.19 -15.82
N PHE A 4 -3.47 -11.02 -15.51
CA PHE A 4 -3.82 -10.66 -14.13
C PHE A 4 -4.88 -11.57 -13.52
N GLN A 5 -5.89 -11.99 -14.29
CA GLN A 5 -6.88 -12.95 -13.79
C GLN A 5 -6.23 -14.28 -13.41
N ARG A 6 -5.31 -14.77 -14.25
CA ARG A 6 -4.54 -15.98 -13.95
C ARG A 6 -3.68 -15.80 -12.69
N ASP A 7 -3.00 -14.67 -12.55
CA ASP A 7 -2.15 -14.40 -11.38
C ASP A 7 -2.98 -14.35 -10.09
N ILE A 8 -4.15 -13.72 -10.13
CA ILE A 8 -5.10 -13.68 -9.00
C ILE A 8 -5.55 -15.10 -8.63
N LEU A 9 -5.99 -15.91 -9.61
CA LEU A 9 -6.46 -17.28 -9.34
C LEU A 9 -5.34 -18.18 -8.80
N LEU A 10 -4.11 -18.02 -9.30
CA LEU A 10 -2.94 -18.72 -8.78
C LEU A 10 -2.65 -18.32 -7.33
N ALA A 11 -2.68 -17.02 -7.01
CA ALA A 11 -2.52 -16.54 -5.65
C ALA A 11 -3.60 -17.11 -4.71
N GLN A 12 -4.86 -17.09 -5.13
CA GLN A 12 -5.97 -17.67 -4.37
C GLN A 12 -5.78 -19.17 -4.13
N SER A 13 -5.32 -19.93 -5.13
CA SER A 13 -5.02 -21.37 -4.97
C SER A 13 -3.89 -21.66 -3.97
N ALA A 14 -3.01 -20.68 -3.72
CA ALA A 14 -1.98 -20.74 -2.70
C ALA A 14 -2.42 -20.15 -1.34
N GLY A 15 -3.71 -19.77 -1.20
CA GLY A 15 -4.26 -19.20 0.02
C GLY A 15 -3.91 -17.74 0.26
N ILE A 16 -3.58 -16.99 -0.79
CA ILE A 16 -3.38 -15.54 -0.76
C ILE A 16 -4.70 -14.88 -1.20
N ASP A 17 -5.21 -13.97 -0.38
CA ASP A 17 -6.51 -13.32 -0.55
C ASP A 17 -6.41 -11.90 -1.12
N GLY A 18 -5.20 -11.38 -1.30
CA GLY A 18 -5.00 -10.08 -1.90
C GLY A 18 -3.55 -9.70 -2.18
N PHE A 19 -3.38 -8.58 -2.89
CA PHE A 19 -2.10 -7.99 -3.23
C PHE A 19 -1.95 -6.55 -2.74
N ALA A 20 -0.75 -6.22 -2.27
CA ALA A 20 -0.30 -4.84 -2.11
C ALA A 20 0.49 -4.40 -3.35
N LEU A 21 -0.10 -3.54 -4.18
CA LEU A 21 0.43 -3.12 -5.47
C LEU A 21 1.50 -2.03 -5.32
N ASN A 22 2.76 -2.35 -5.63
CA ASN A 22 3.81 -1.32 -5.67
C ASN A 22 3.53 -0.31 -6.80
N LEU A 23 3.54 0.99 -6.47
CA LEU A 23 3.24 2.06 -7.41
C LEU A 23 4.22 3.23 -7.24
N ALA A 24 5.14 3.36 -8.19
CA ALA A 24 6.22 4.35 -8.17
C ALA A 24 5.84 5.70 -8.79
N VAL A 25 4.97 5.69 -9.80
CA VAL A 25 4.60 6.89 -10.57
C VAL A 25 3.12 6.83 -10.90
N TRP A 26 2.42 7.96 -10.79
CA TRP A 26 1.01 8.07 -11.18
C TRP A 26 0.81 9.03 -12.34
N SER A 27 0.99 10.34 -12.15
CA SER A 27 0.79 11.35 -13.21
C SER A 27 1.83 11.23 -14.33
N GLY A 28 3.09 10.98 -13.98
CA GLY A 28 4.23 10.98 -14.91
C GLY A 28 4.36 9.77 -15.85
N SER A 29 3.50 8.75 -15.73
CA SER A 29 3.53 7.58 -16.63
C SER A 29 2.14 6.95 -16.81
N PRO A 30 1.56 7.00 -18.03
CA PRO A 30 0.29 6.35 -18.32
C PRO A 30 0.31 4.84 -18.09
N VAL A 31 1.47 4.20 -18.23
CA VAL A 31 1.62 2.74 -18.11
C VAL A 31 1.25 2.25 -16.71
N TYR A 32 1.67 2.97 -15.67
CA TYR A 32 1.35 2.61 -14.29
C TYR A 32 -0.15 2.70 -14.00
N ARG A 33 -0.79 3.79 -14.45
CA ARG A 33 -2.26 3.95 -14.32
C ARG A 33 -3.00 2.86 -15.06
N GLN A 34 -2.59 2.57 -16.30
CA GLN A 34 -3.22 1.53 -17.12
C GLN A 34 -3.08 0.16 -16.46
N ARG A 35 -1.89 -0.20 -15.97
CA ARG A 35 -1.66 -1.50 -15.30
C ARG A 35 -2.45 -1.63 -14.00
N ALA A 36 -2.49 -0.57 -13.19
CA ALA A 36 -3.31 -0.53 -11.99
C ALA A 36 -4.81 -0.73 -12.33
N THR A 37 -5.33 -0.01 -13.32
CA THR A 37 -6.72 -0.20 -13.77
C THR A 37 -6.98 -1.63 -14.25
N LEU A 38 -6.07 -2.21 -15.04
CA LEU A 38 -6.23 -3.56 -15.58
C LEU A 38 -6.24 -4.65 -14.49
N ILE A 39 -5.43 -4.55 -13.43
CA ILE A 39 -5.46 -5.56 -12.36
C ILE A 39 -6.72 -5.42 -11.49
N PHE A 40 -7.19 -4.20 -11.23
CA PHE A 40 -8.47 -3.98 -10.55
C PHE A 40 -9.65 -4.45 -11.39
N ASP A 41 -9.65 -4.21 -12.71
CA ASP A 41 -10.68 -4.74 -13.62
C ASP A 41 -10.70 -6.27 -13.58
N ALA A 42 -9.53 -6.91 -13.61
CA ALA A 42 -9.41 -8.36 -13.51
C ALA A 42 -10.00 -8.90 -12.19
N ALA A 43 -9.67 -8.26 -11.07
CA ALA A 43 -10.17 -8.66 -9.75
C ALA A 43 -11.67 -8.42 -9.60
N ASP A 44 -12.17 -7.27 -10.04
CA ASP A 44 -13.59 -6.93 -10.04
C ASP A 44 -14.41 -7.90 -10.91
N GLN A 45 -13.89 -8.26 -12.10
CA GLN A 45 -14.54 -9.21 -13.01
C GLN A 45 -14.55 -10.64 -12.48
N LEU A 46 -13.46 -11.06 -11.82
CA LEU A 46 -13.40 -12.37 -11.18
C LEU A 46 -14.41 -12.46 -10.02
N ASN A 47 -14.62 -11.35 -9.31
CA ASN A 47 -15.58 -11.25 -8.21
C ASN A 47 -15.44 -12.37 -7.16
N THR A 48 -14.20 -12.83 -6.94
CA THR A 48 -13.87 -13.92 -6.00
C THR A 48 -13.62 -13.43 -4.57
N GLY A 49 -13.79 -12.13 -4.33
CA GLY A 49 -13.42 -11.47 -3.07
C GLY A 49 -11.92 -11.16 -2.93
N PHE A 50 -11.13 -11.33 -3.99
CA PHE A 50 -9.71 -10.97 -3.98
C PHE A 50 -9.51 -9.46 -3.76
N GLN A 51 -8.66 -9.08 -2.83
CA GLN A 51 -8.50 -7.69 -2.39
C GLN A 51 -7.20 -7.07 -2.92
N LEU A 52 -7.26 -5.79 -3.26
CA LEU A 52 -6.14 -4.99 -3.76
C LEU A 52 -6.00 -3.72 -2.92
N MET A 53 -4.77 -3.40 -2.54
CA MET A 53 -4.41 -2.10 -1.98
C MET A 53 -3.16 -1.56 -2.65
N PHE A 54 -2.96 -0.24 -2.63
CA PHE A 54 -1.72 0.33 -3.12
C PHE A 54 -0.65 0.39 -2.02
N SER A 55 0.59 0.13 -2.42
CA SER A 55 1.82 0.43 -1.69
C SER A 55 2.62 1.46 -2.49
N LEU A 56 2.49 2.74 -2.16
CA LEU A 56 3.13 3.80 -2.93
C LEU A 56 4.63 3.85 -2.65
N ASP A 57 5.46 3.83 -3.70
CA ASP A 57 6.90 4.00 -3.56
C ASP A 57 7.24 5.49 -3.44
N MET A 58 7.30 5.96 -2.19
CA MET A 58 7.57 7.36 -1.87
C MET A 58 9.05 7.73 -2.04
N SER A 59 9.94 6.78 -2.37
CA SER A 59 11.31 7.10 -2.79
C SER A 59 11.35 7.90 -4.11
N LYS A 60 10.24 7.88 -4.86
CA LYS A 60 10.05 8.64 -6.10
C LYS A 60 9.38 10.00 -5.89
N ASN A 61 9.12 10.41 -4.65
CA ASN A 61 8.52 11.70 -4.30
C ASN A 61 7.16 11.96 -4.99
N MET A 62 6.26 10.97 -4.93
CA MET A 62 4.91 11.11 -5.49
C MET A 62 4.19 12.35 -4.92
N PRO A 63 3.63 13.24 -5.77
CA PRO A 63 2.91 14.42 -5.30
C PRO A 63 1.64 14.09 -4.51
N GLN A 64 1.24 14.99 -3.62
CA GLN A 64 0.01 14.82 -2.83
C GLN A 64 -1.24 14.67 -3.70
N ALA A 65 -1.30 15.41 -4.82
CA ALA A 65 -2.41 15.35 -5.76
C ALA A 65 -2.55 13.96 -6.41
N ASP A 66 -1.43 13.26 -6.64
CA ASP A 66 -1.45 11.91 -7.20
C ASP A 66 -2.02 10.91 -6.18
N ILE A 67 -1.67 11.05 -4.90
CA ILE A 67 -2.23 10.22 -3.82
C ILE A 67 -3.75 10.39 -3.74
N VAL A 68 -4.23 11.64 -3.79
CA VAL A 68 -5.67 11.93 -3.79
C VAL A 68 -6.34 11.33 -5.04
N SER A 69 -5.72 11.48 -6.21
CA SER A 69 -6.21 10.90 -7.46
C SER A 69 -6.30 9.37 -7.39
N ILE A 70 -5.30 8.69 -6.82
CA ILE A 70 -5.32 7.22 -6.64
C ILE A 70 -6.47 6.81 -5.71
N LEU A 71 -6.54 7.41 -4.51
CA LEU A 71 -7.57 7.05 -3.52
C LEU A 71 -8.97 7.24 -4.11
N THR A 72 -9.21 8.37 -4.77
CA THR A 72 -10.51 8.69 -5.40
C THR A 72 -10.84 7.80 -6.60
N THR A 73 -9.85 7.43 -7.42
CA THR A 73 -10.08 6.59 -8.61
C THR A 73 -10.53 5.18 -8.24
N PHE A 74 -9.98 4.61 -7.17
CA PHE A 74 -10.22 3.20 -6.80
C PHE A 74 -11.19 3.03 -5.63
N SER A 75 -11.71 4.12 -5.03
CA SER A 75 -12.57 4.06 -3.82
C SER A 75 -13.94 3.40 -4.00
N SER A 76 -14.35 3.08 -5.21
CA SER A 76 -15.62 2.39 -5.51
C SER A 76 -15.43 0.99 -6.09
N ARG A 77 -14.18 0.54 -6.26
CA ARG A 77 -13.87 -0.77 -6.85
C ARG A 77 -14.22 -1.86 -5.84
N SER A 78 -14.87 -2.94 -6.30
CA SER A 78 -15.26 -4.03 -5.40
C SER A 78 -14.06 -4.81 -4.87
N SER A 79 -12.97 -4.86 -5.63
CA SER A 79 -11.69 -5.44 -5.21
C SER A 79 -10.82 -4.51 -4.36
N GLN A 80 -11.19 -3.24 -4.14
CA GLN A 80 -10.42 -2.37 -3.24
C GLN A 80 -10.51 -2.89 -1.80
N ALA A 81 -9.36 -3.04 -1.14
CA ALA A 81 -9.28 -3.48 0.24
C ALA A 81 -9.75 -2.36 1.19
N TYR A 82 -10.58 -2.74 2.17
CA TYR A 82 -11.02 -1.86 3.25
C TYR A 82 -10.80 -2.52 4.60
N ARG A 83 -10.49 -1.70 5.61
CA ARG A 83 -10.47 -2.11 7.02
C ARG A 83 -11.25 -1.12 7.85
N ASN A 84 -12.19 -1.60 8.65
CA ASN A 84 -13.11 -0.76 9.44
C ASN A 84 -13.83 0.32 8.60
N GLY A 85 -14.21 -0.03 7.36
CA GLY A 85 -14.87 0.89 6.42
C GLY A 85 -13.96 1.96 5.79
N LYS A 86 -12.66 1.96 6.11
CA LYS A 86 -11.65 2.86 5.55
C LYS A 86 -10.85 2.17 4.45
N GLN A 87 -10.54 2.88 3.36
CA GLN A 87 -9.76 2.38 2.23
C GLN A 87 -8.32 2.12 2.67
N MET A 88 -7.81 0.91 2.44
CA MET A 88 -6.44 0.57 2.84
C MET A 88 -5.41 1.18 1.90
N LEU A 89 -4.35 1.73 2.48
CA LEU A 89 -3.20 2.29 1.77
C LEU A 89 -1.91 1.97 2.54
N SER A 90 -0.85 1.62 1.82
CA SER A 90 0.51 1.48 2.34
C SER A 90 1.49 2.32 1.53
N THR A 91 2.72 2.40 2.02
CA THR A 91 3.85 3.02 1.31
C THR A 91 5.13 2.26 1.58
N PHE A 92 6.04 2.30 0.61
CA PHE A 92 7.46 2.13 0.88
C PHE A 92 8.03 3.53 1.17
N VAL A 93 8.58 3.70 2.38
CA VAL A 93 9.06 4.98 2.92
C VAL A 93 7.99 6.09 2.90
N GLY A 94 8.37 7.35 3.08
CA GLY A 94 7.44 8.49 3.14
C GLY A 94 7.32 9.16 4.50
N GLN A 95 8.16 8.75 5.47
CA GLN A 95 8.34 9.42 6.77
C GLN A 95 9.08 10.77 6.66
N ALA A 96 9.79 10.98 5.54
CA ALA A 96 10.47 12.21 5.18
C ALA A 96 10.21 12.49 3.69
N ILE A 97 9.75 13.69 3.37
CA ILE A 97 9.44 14.13 2.01
C ILE A 97 10.21 15.44 1.77
N PRO A 98 11.05 15.53 0.73
CA PRO A 98 11.80 16.75 0.44
C PRO A 98 10.90 17.99 0.35
N GLY A 99 11.28 19.07 1.03
CA GLY A 99 10.52 20.32 1.05
C GLY A 99 9.27 20.32 1.95
N VAL A 100 8.98 19.22 2.66
CA VAL A 100 7.83 19.12 3.57
C VAL A 100 8.29 19.18 5.03
N GLY A 101 7.96 20.25 5.73
CA GLY A 101 8.33 20.44 7.14
C GLY A 101 7.52 19.60 8.14
N ASN A 102 6.23 19.35 7.86
CA ASN A 102 5.37 18.50 8.67
C ASN A 102 4.72 17.41 7.81
N VAL A 103 5.39 16.25 7.76
CA VAL A 103 4.97 15.11 6.93
C VAL A 103 3.66 14.49 7.43
N SER A 104 3.39 14.49 8.74
CA SER A 104 2.11 13.98 9.26
C SER A 104 0.93 14.80 8.75
N ASN A 105 1.03 16.14 8.78
CA ASN A 105 -0.01 17.02 8.26
C ASN A 105 -0.14 16.93 6.74
N TRP A 106 0.96 16.68 6.03
CA TRP A 106 0.95 16.48 4.58
C TRP A 106 0.13 15.25 4.18
N TRP A 107 0.35 14.10 4.85
CA TRP A 107 -0.47 12.90 4.67
C TRP A 107 -1.92 13.12 5.08
N ALA A 108 -2.14 13.73 6.25
CA ALA A 108 -3.49 14.01 6.75
C ALA A 108 -4.28 14.89 5.76
N SER A 109 -3.64 15.88 5.15
CA SER A 109 -4.25 16.74 4.13
C SER A 109 -4.71 15.94 2.91
N ALA A 110 -3.87 15.02 2.40
CA ALA A 110 -4.23 14.14 1.29
C ALA A 110 -5.44 13.26 1.65
N PHE A 111 -5.43 12.67 2.85
CA PHE A 111 -6.48 11.76 3.29
C PHE A 111 -7.78 12.50 3.57
N SER A 112 -7.74 13.69 4.17
CA SER A 112 -8.92 14.52 4.36
C SER A 112 -9.55 14.93 3.02
N GLN A 113 -8.75 15.31 2.04
CA GLN A 113 -9.26 15.64 0.71
C GLN A 113 -9.89 14.44 0.00
N ALA A 114 -9.22 13.28 0.01
CA ALA A 114 -9.78 12.05 -0.55
C ALA A 114 -11.06 11.61 0.19
N SER A 115 -11.08 11.72 1.53
CA SER A 115 -12.25 11.37 2.34
C SER A 115 -13.44 12.28 2.06
N PHE A 116 -13.19 13.58 1.85
CA PHE A 116 -14.22 14.54 1.47
C PHE A 116 -14.87 14.18 0.12
N ILE A 117 -14.08 13.73 -0.85
CA ILE A 117 -14.56 13.37 -2.19
C ILE A 117 -15.30 12.02 -2.18
N THR A 118 -14.77 11.03 -1.47
CA THR A 118 -15.22 9.63 -1.57
C THR A 118 -16.22 9.23 -0.48
N GLY A 119 -16.29 9.99 0.61
CA GLY A 119 -17.00 9.60 1.83
C GLY A 119 -16.33 8.42 2.57
N LYS A 120 -15.09 8.05 2.22
CA LYS A 120 -14.33 6.95 2.82
C LYS A 120 -13.05 7.47 3.47
N GLY A 121 -12.83 7.13 4.73
CA GLY A 121 -11.54 7.38 5.40
C GLY A 121 -10.43 6.51 4.80
N VAL A 122 -9.17 6.79 5.18
CA VAL A 122 -8.00 5.98 4.79
C VAL A 122 -7.50 5.20 6.00
N TYR A 123 -7.24 3.90 5.83
CA TYR A 123 -6.57 3.04 6.80
C TYR A 123 -5.10 2.91 6.40
N PHE A 124 -4.23 3.68 7.03
CA PHE A 124 -2.87 3.90 6.56
C PHE A 124 -1.85 3.03 7.30
N ILE A 125 -1.18 2.14 6.58
CA ILE A 125 -0.20 1.19 7.12
C ILE A 125 1.15 1.27 6.39
N PRO A 126 1.96 2.33 6.59
CA PRO A 126 3.20 2.51 5.85
C PRO A 126 4.33 1.62 6.37
N PHE A 127 5.32 1.41 5.50
CA PHE A 127 6.68 1.07 5.91
C PHE A 127 7.49 2.35 6.07
N PHE A 128 7.60 2.83 7.31
CA PHE A 128 8.49 3.93 7.66
C PHE A 128 9.79 3.39 8.23
N VAL A 129 10.93 3.85 7.71
CA VAL A 129 12.24 3.49 8.24
C VAL A 129 12.44 4.21 9.57
N PRO A 130 12.72 3.50 10.68
CA PRO A 130 12.98 4.14 11.97
C PRO A 130 14.22 5.03 11.91
N SER A 131 14.31 5.97 12.86
CA SER A 131 15.48 6.81 13.01
C SER A 131 16.76 5.96 13.22
N GLY A 132 17.82 6.23 12.46
CA GLY A 132 19.05 5.44 12.45
C GLY A 132 18.98 4.09 11.71
N GLY A 133 17.85 3.76 11.08
CA GLY A 133 17.69 2.57 10.25
C GLY A 133 18.22 2.75 8.83
N ASN A 134 18.73 1.68 8.24
CA ASN A 134 19.05 1.62 6.82
C ASN A 134 17.84 1.09 6.03
N SER A 135 17.45 1.77 4.93
CA SER A 135 16.43 1.28 3.99
C SER A 135 16.79 -0.07 3.36
N THR A 136 18.08 -0.46 3.35
CA THR A 136 18.55 -1.75 2.83
C THR A 136 18.35 -2.91 3.80
N THR A 137 18.25 -2.68 5.12
CA THR A 137 18.16 -3.77 6.10
C THR A 137 16.75 -4.07 6.54
N GLY A 138 15.74 -3.26 6.17
CA GLY A 138 14.29 -3.50 6.30
C GLY A 138 13.72 -3.89 7.68
N LEU A 139 14.58 -4.05 8.68
CA LEU A 139 14.22 -4.28 10.07
C LEU A 139 14.11 -2.93 10.75
N PRO A 140 12.96 -2.61 11.36
CA PRO A 140 12.99 -1.79 12.54
C PRO A 140 13.94 -2.47 13.52
N ARG A 141 15.11 -1.87 13.76
CA ARG A 141 15.93 -2.27 14.91
C ARG A 141 14.97 -2.13 16.09
N VAL A 142 14.68 -3.26 16.74
CA VAL A 142 13.67 -3.40 17.79
C VAL A 142 13.69 -2.14 18.66
N ILE A 143 12.50 -1.54 18.85
CA ILE A 143 12.25 -0.26 19.56
C ILE A 143 12.28 0.97 18.62
N ASP A 144 11.26 1.14 17.76
CA ASP A 144 10.61 2.46 17.72
C ASP A 144 9.17 2.54 17.17
N VAL A 145 8.37 1.48 17.33
CA VAL A 145 7.00 1.45 16.80
C VAL A 145 6.11 2.52 17.47
N THR A 146 6.28 2.72 18.78
CA THR A 146 5.55 3.74 19.55
C THR A 146 5.91 5.15 19.11
N ASN A 147 7.20 5.52 18.95
CA ASN A 147 7.48 6.89 18.51
C ASN A 147 7.02 7.12 17.07
N ILE A 148 6.93 6.12 16.19
CA ILE A 148 6.35 6.32 14.86
C ILE A 148 4.85 6.60 14.96
N ILE A 149 4.09 5.80 15.70
CA ILE A 149 2.64 6.01 15.84
C ILE A 149 2.35 7.35 16.53
N ASP A 150 3.12 7.70 17.56
CA ASP A 150 2.95 8.97 18.29
C ASP A 150 3.37 10.18 17.43
N LYS A 151 4.45 10.05 16.63
CA LYS A 151 4.94 11.11 15.75
C LYS A 151 4.06 11.31 14.51
N TYR A 152 3.38 10.25 14.05
CA TYR A 152 2.53 10.27 12.88
C TYR A 152 1.13 9.75 13.24
N PRO A 153 0.27 10.56 13.90
CA PRO A 153 -1.09 10.17 14.27
C PRO A 153 -2.00 9.76 13.10
N VAL A 154 -1.57 10.08 11.87
CA VAL A 154 -2.22 9.67 10.62
C VAL A 154 -2.04 8.17 10.31
N VAL A 155 -1.16 7.47 11.03
CA VAL A 155 -0.83 6.05 10.83
C VAL A 155 -1.74 5.15 11.67
N ASP A 156 -2.48 4.24 11.04
CA ASP A 156 -3.36 3.27 11.72
C ASP A 156 -2.64 1.94 12.09
N GLY A 157 -1.42 1.73 11.58
CA GLY A 157 -0.57 0.58 11.86
C GLY A 157 0.73 0.61 11.05
N LEU A 158 1.62 -0.36 11.22
CA LEU A 158 2.89 -0.39 10.47
C LEU A 158 3.03 -1.67 9.64
N PHE A 159 3.62 -1.52 8.46
CA PHE A 159 4.02 -2.62 7.58
C PHE A 159 5.53 -2.86 7.69
N SER A 160 5.97 -4.11 7.63
CA SER A 160 7.40 -4.45 7.51
C SER A 160 7.68 -4.99 6.12
N TRP A 161 8.69 -4.42 5.45
CA TRP A 161 9.09 -4.82 4.09
C TRP A 161 9.94 -6.10 4.08
N ASN A 162 10.42 -6.56 5.24
CA ASN A 162 11.25 -7.76 5.36
C ASN A 162 10.45 -8.98 5.86
N LEU A 163 10.85 -10.15 5.37
CA LEU A 163 10.29 -11.46 5.72
C LEU A 163 10.62 -11.98 7.13
N LEU A 164 11.46 -11.26 7.88
CA LEU A 164 11.73 -11.55 9.27
C LEU A 164 10.74 -10.79 10.15
N GLY A 165 9.46 -11.16 10.04
CA GLY A 165 8.45 -10.76 11.00
C GLY A 165 8.70 -11.45 12.34
N TYR A 166 8.82 -10.67 13.42
CA TYR A 166 8.71 -11.25 14.76
C TYR A 166 7.29 -11.81 14.93
N PRO A 167 7.13 -13.09 15.34
CA PRO A 167 5.81 -13.67 15.54
C PRO A 167 5.18 -13.03 16.79
N ASN A 168 4.11 -12.26 16.60
CA ASN A 168 3.11 -12.11 17.66
C ASN A 168 1.76 -12.62 17.14
N PRO A 169 1.40 -13.88 17.45
CA PRO A 169 0.23 -14.57 16.90
C PRO A 169 -1.12 -14.07 17.46
N SER A 170 -1.15 -12.96 18.18
CA SER A 170 -2.35 -12.50 18.90
C SER A 170 -3.23 -11.50 18.14
N LYS A 171 -2.81 -10.99 16.96
CA LYS A 171 -3.63 -10.08 16.14
C LYS A 171 -3.48 -10.42 14.65
N GLY A 172 -4.39 -11.27 14.16
CA GLY A 172 -4.40 -11.78 12.80
C GLY A 172 -4.18 -10.70 11.74
N LEU A 173 -3.08 -10.84 10.99
CA LEU A 173 -2.97 -10.38 9.63
C LEU A 173 -3.17 -11.62 8.75
N GLY A 174 -4.34 -11.70 8.11
CA GLY A 174 -4.53 -12.57 6.95
C GLY A 174 -3.47 -12.23 5.89
N LYS A 175 -3.08 -13.24 5.14
CA LYS A 175 -1.85 -13.34 4.34
C LYS A 175 -1.84 -12.40 3.12
N LEU A 176 -1.58 -11.11 3.32
CA LEU A 176 -1.33 -10.16 2.23
C LEU A 176 0.12 -10.28 1.72
N LEU A 177 0.29 -10.59 0.42
CA LEU A 177 1.59 -10.52 -0.25
C LEU A 177 1.79 -9.17 -0.95
N GLY A 178 3.02 -8.65 -0.92
CA GLY A 178 3.42 -7.56 -1.80
C GLY A 178 3.48 -8.05 -3.25
N ALA A 179 2.72 -7.42 -4.15
CA ALA A 179 2.84 -7.63 -5.58
C ALA A 179 3.40 -6.35 -6.23
N THR A 180 4.58 -6.45 -6.82
CA THR A 180 5.15 -5.32 -7.57
C THR A 180 4.46 -5.23 -8.94
N ILE A 181 3.98 -4.05 -9.34
CA ILE A 181 3.59 -3.82 -10.74
C ILE A 181 4.90 -3.86 -11.55
N PRO A 182 5.15 -4.89 -12.39
CA PRO A 182 6.51 -5.16 -12.86
C PRO A 182 6.97 -4.12 -13.89
N ASP A 183 8.14 -3.52 -13.65
CA ASP A 183 8.89 -2.68 -14.59
C ASP A 183 10.15 -3.40 -15.09
N ASN A 184 10.04 -4.72 -15.29
CA ASN A 184 11.11 -5.67 -15.61
C ASN A 184 11.86 -6.14 -14.33
N GLU A 185 11.82 -7.46 -14.11
CA GLU A 185 12.60 -8.27 -13.16
C GLU A 185 12.19 -8.44 -11.68
N VAL A 186 12.32 -9.71 -11.28
CA VAL A 186 12.33 -10.39 -9.97
C VAL A 186 11.05 -10.43 -9.13
N ASN A 187 10.27 -11.50 -9.37
CA ASN A 187 9.28 -12.04 -8.44
C ASN A 187 9.98 -12.69 -7.23
N TYR A 188 9.54 -12.42 -6.01
CA TYR A 188 9.87 -13.27 -4.86
C TYR A 188 8.69 -14.20 -4.53
N ARG A 189 8.92 -15.50 -4.70
CA ARG A 189 8.07 -16.60 -4.19
C ARG A 189 8.29 -16.77 -2.69
N LEU A 190 7.24 -17.15 -1.97
CA LEU A 190 7.36 -17.66 -0.61
C LEU A 190 6.47 -18.90 -0.48
N GLY A 191 7.09 -19.98 -0.02
CA GLY A 191 6.41 -21.24 0.34
C GLY A 191 5.72 -21.16 1.69
#